data_AF-A0AAU1CD49-F1
#
_entry.id   AF-A0AAU1CD49-F1
#
_cell.length_a   1.000
_cell.length_b   1.000
_cell.length_c   1.000
_cell.angle_alpha   90.00
_cell.angle_beta   90.00
_cell.angle_gamma   90.00
#
_symmetry.space_group_name_H-M   'P 1'
#
loop_
_entity.id
_entity.type
_entity.pdbx_description
1 polymer ?
#
loop_
_entity_poly.entity_id
_entity_poly.type
_entity_poly.pdbx_seq_one_letter_code
_entity_poly.pdbx_strand_id
1 'polypeptide(L)'
;MSSAPGSAYGFVGVRGRGYRPEQVDRTVADLSAERDEAVARVARLTERAEELAAESARLDEAVARLAPPDYGPLGERARRILALAEEEAGALLGAAREEAQALRDEADTAARALRGEARSDAEAVRAAAESAAGELVGVAEAAAGEALEAARTEAAGLREEAESARAATRSRTVSVLAHQEQEHAERRKAAERELAEAEAAQAAEHAGLTERAEAELAAARRARAEAEEAARHGQEDAEARAAELIARARVREERVVRETERVLREHEEGREEVQAHMAHVRSSLAALTGRVSPAAESAPESAAEPAPEPAVEPAVEPAPESSQEDARVPAQEHARG
;
A
#
# COMPACT_ATOMS: atom_id res chain seq x y z
N MET A 1 3.14 39.43 -36.78
CA MET A 1 3.81 38.62 -37.82
C MET A 1 3.83 39.46 -39.10
N SER A 2 4.89 40.27 -39.32
CA SER A 2 4.98 41.07 -40.54
C SER A 2 5.36 40.18 -41.71
N SER A 3 4.48 40.08 -42.70
CA SER A 3 4.80 39.53 -44.01
C SER A 3 5.75 40.51 -44.69
N ALA A 4 6.88 40.05 -45.19
CA ALA A 4 7.69 40.86 -46.10
C ALA A 4 6.82 41.23 -47.32
N PRO A 5 6.98 42.44 -47.90
CA PRO A 5 6.28 42.80 -49.12
C PRO A 5 6.62 41.75 -50.20
N GLY A 6 5.59 41.17 -50.82
CA GLY A 6 5.76 40.22 -51.91
C GLY A 6 6.41 40.89 -53.11
N SER A 7 7.16 40.11 -53.89
CA SER A 7 7.74 40.58 -55.16
C SER A 7 6.66 41.14 -56.08
N ALA A 8 6.97 42.24 -56.78
CA ALA A 8 6.11 42.82 -57.82
C ALA A 8 5.88 41.87 -59.00
N TYR A 9 6.68 40.80 -59.10
CA TYR A 9 6.66 39.80 -60.18
C TYR A 9 6.05 38.47 -59.73
N GLY A 10 5.37 38.44 -58.58
CA GLY A 10 4.60 37.27 -58.12
C GLY A 10 5.43 36.15 -57.49
N PHE A 11 6.73 36.38 -57.23
CA PHE A 11 7.56 35.41 -56.53
C PHE A 11 7.19 35.30 -55.04
N VAL A 12 6.98 34.07 -54.56
CA VAL A 12 6.58 33.80 -53.17
C VAL A 12 7.82 33.63 -52.29
N GLY A 13 8.02 34.56 -51.35
CA GLY A 13 9.08 34.45 -50.35
C GLY A 13 8.72 33.41 -49.28
N VAL A 14 9.53 32.36 -49.16
CA VAL A 14 9.45 31.40 -48.04
C VAL A 14 10.36 31.88 -46.90
N ARG A 15 9.90 31.77 -45.64
CA ARG A 15 10.68 32.18 -44.47
C ARG A 15 11.87 31.24 -44.27
N GLY A 16 13.07 31.75 -44.53
CA GLY A 16 14.34 31.04 -44.29
C GLY A 16 14.98 30.51 -45.58
N ARG A 17 16.28 30.81 -45.72
CA ARG A 17 17.22 30.32 -46.75
C ARG A 17 16.66 30.12 -48.17
N GLY A 18 15.86 31.07 -48.66
CA GLY A 18 15.50 31.21 -50.07
C GLY A 18 16.45 32.13 -50.84
N TYR A 19 16.19 32.32 -52.14
CA TYR A 19 16.86 33.35 -52.95
C TYR A 19 16.66 34.73 -52.33
N ARG A 20 17.60 35.66 -52.56
CA ARG A 20 17.47 37.07 -52.12
C ARG A 20 16.41 37.76 -52.98
N PRO A 21 15.21 38.07 -52.46
CA PRO A 21 14.11 38.58 -53.28
C PRO A 21 14.49 39.87 -54.01
N GLU A 22 15.24 40.75 -53.35
CA GLU A 22 15.68 42.03 -53.91
C GLU A 22 16.65 41.86 -55.10
N GLN A 23 17.42 40.77 -55.10
CA GLN A 23 18.33 40.47 -56.22
C GLN A 23 17.55 39.94 -57.42
N VAL A 24 16.60 39.02 -57.18
CA VAL A 24 15.74 38.48 -58.24
C VAL A 24 14.86 39.56 -58.85
N ASP A 25 14.24 40.39 -58.01
CA ASP A 25 13.39 41.49 -58.47
C ASP A 25 14.18 42.49 -59.33
N ARG A 26 15.42 42.81 -58.96
CA ARG A 26 16.29 43.67 -59.76
C ARG A 26 16.58 43.04 -61.13
N THR A 27 17.01 41.79 -61.15
CA THR A 27 17.31 41.10 -62.42
C THR A 27 16.10 41.00 -63.32
N VAL A 28 14.92 40.73 -62.77
CA VAL A 28 13.67 40.65 -63.54
C VAL A 28 13.24 42.03 -64.05
N ALA A 29 13.48 43.10 -63.27
CA ALA A 29 13.26 44.47 -63.71
C ALA A 29 14.16 44.84 -64.89
N ASP A 30 15.46 44.53 -64.81
CA ASP A 30 16.43 44.82 -65.86
C ASP A 30 16.06 44.08 -67.17
N LEU A 31 15.78 42.77 -67.09
CA LEU A 31 15.33 41.97 -68.24
C LEU A 31 13.99 42.45 -68.81
N SER A 32 13.08 42.91 -67.96
CA SER A 32 11.80 43.48 -68.40
C SER A 32 12.01 44.79 -69.16
N ALA A 33 12.90 45.65 -68.68
CA ALA A 33 13.24 46.89 -69.36
C ALA A 33 13.90 46.64 -70.73
N GLU A 34 14.83 45.69 -70.80
CA GLU A 34 15.46 45.27 -72.07
C GLU A 34 14.44 44.73 -73.08
N ARG A 35 13.52 43.87 -72.62
CA ARG A 35 12.41 43.39 -73.46
C ARG A 35 11.56 44.55 -73.96
N ASP A 36 11.17 45.46 -73.09
CA ASP A 36 10.28 46.57 -73.45
C ASP A 36 10.96 47.52 -74.44
N GLU A 37 12.27 47.77 -74.30
CA GLU A 37 13.07 48.51 -75.28
C GLU A 37 13.12 47.78 -76.63
N ALA A 38 13.35 46.47 -76.64
CA ALA A 38 13.37 45.67 -77.84
C ALA A 38 12.01 45.68 -78.56
N VAL A 39 10.91 45.55 -77.83
CA VAL A 39 9.54 45.64 -78.37
C VAL A 39 9.27 47.02 -78.96
N ALA A 40 9.65 48.09 -78.26
CA ALA A 40 9.51 49.45 -78.77
C ALA A 40 10.34 49.66 -80.05
N ARG A 41 11.53 49.04 -80.15
CA ARG A 41 12.36 49.09 -81.35
C ARG A 41 11.72 48.37 -82.53
N VAL A 42 11.16 47.18 -82.30
CA VAL A 42 10.42 46.44 -83.33
C VAL A 42 9.26 47.30 -83.86
N ALA A 43 8.46 47.89 -82.97
CA ALA A 43 7.35 48.76 -83.37
C ALA A 43 7.81 49.93 -84.26
N ARG A 44 8.88 50.65 -83.88
CA ARG A 44 9.45 51.74 -84.70
C ARG A 44 9.94 51.27 -86.06
N LEU A 45 10.57 50.09 -86.13
CA LEU A 45 11.07 49.55 -87.39
C LEU A 45 9.92 49.07 -88.29
N THR A 46 8.85 48.51 -87.73
CA THR A 46 7.64 48.14 -88.47
C THR A 46 6.97 49.37 -89.06
N GLU A 47 6.74 50.42 -88.27
CA GLU A 47 6.15 51.68 -88.74
C GLU A 47 6.99 52.27 -89.89
N ARG A 48 8.32 52.31 -89.74
CA ARG A 48 9.21 52.79 -90.79
C ARG A 48 9.14 51.95 -92.06
N ALA A 49 8.99 50.63 -91.94
CA ALA A 49 8.84 49.74 -93.09
C ALA A 49 7.51 49.98 -93.82
N GLU A 50 6.43 50.21 -93.08
CA GLU A 50 5.11 50.55 -93.63
C GLU A 50 5.12 51.91 -94.35
N GLU A 51 5.76 52.93 -93.76
CA GLU A 51 5.96 54.24 -94.39
C GLU A 51 6.69 54.12 -95.73
N LEU A 52 7.80 53.38 -95.75
CA LEU A 52 8.61 53.16 -96.96
C LEU A 52 7.84 52.37 -98.01
N ALA A 53 7.04 51.37 -97.61
CA ALA A 53 6.19 50.63 -98.53
C ALA A 53 5.10 51.53 -99.16
N ALA A 54 4.47 52.40 -98.36
CA ALA A 54 3.48 53.35 -98.85
C ALA A 54 4.10 54.44 -99.75
N GLU A 55 5.32 54.88 -99.45
CA GLU A 55 6.08 55.78 -100.32
C GLU A 55 6.45 55.11 -101.65
N SER A 56 6.94 53.87 -101.63
CA SER A 56 7.22 53.09 -102.85
C SER A 56 5.96 52.94 -103.71
N ALA A 57 4.83 52.56 -103.12
CA ALA A 57 3.57 52.42 -103.86
C ALA A 57 3.11 53.75 -104.49
N ARG A 58 3.28 54.88 -103.79
CA ARG A 58 2.99 56.22 -104.35
C ARG A 58 3.90 56.59 -105.51
N LEU A 59 5.20 56.25 -105.42
CA LEU A 59 6.16 56.45 -106.50
C LEU A 59 5.83 55.59 -107.71
N ASP A 60 5.49 54.31 -107.50
CA ASP A 60 5.07 53.39 -108.57
C ASP A 60 3.82 53.92 -109.30
N GLU A 61 2.83 54.42 -108.55
CA GLU A 61 1.63 55.04 -109.14
C GLU A 61 1.97 56.33 -109.91
N ALA A 62 2.90 57.15 -109.39
CA ALA A 62 3.37 58.34 -110.09
C ALA A 62 4.09 58.00 -111.40
N VAL A 63 4.93 56.96 -111.40
CA VAL A 63 5.61 56.45 -112.60
C VAL A 63 4.60 55.88 -113.60
N ALA A 64 3.60 55.12 -113.13
CA ALA A 64 2.57 54.53 -113.99
C ALA A 64 1.71 55.58 -114.73
N ARG A 65 1.58 56.80 -114.18
CA ARG A 65 0.89 57.93 -114.83
C ARG A 65 1.73 58.62 -115.91
N LEU A 66 3.04 58.39 -115.96
CA LEU A 66 3.88 58.92 -117.03
C LEU A 66 3.69 58.06 -118.29
N ALA A 67 3.53 58.72 -119.45
CA ALA A 67 3.50 57.99 -120.72
C ALA A 67 4.86 57.29 -120.93
N PRO A 68 4.87 56.03 -121.42
CA PRO A 68 6.11 55.36 -121.78
C PRO A 68 6.90 56.26 -122.74
N PRO A 69 8.17 56.60 -122.44
CA PRO A 69 8.90 57.55 -123.24
C PRO A 69 9.23 56.93 -124.61
N ASP A 70 8.52 57.36 -125.65
CA ASP A 70 8.83 56.97 -127.03
C ASP A 70 9.98 57.83 -127.56
N TYR A 71 11.20 57.32 -127.44
CA TYR A 71 12.38 57.93 -128.04
C TYR A 71 12.58 57.55 -129.53
N GLY A 72 11.58 56.92 -130.16
CA GLY A 72 11.60 56.56 -131.57
C GLY A 72 11.94 57.71 -132.54
N PRO A 73 11.40 58.94 -132.33
CA PRO A 73 11.71 60.12 -133.14
C PRO A 73 13.16 60.63 -133.00
N LEU A 74 13.86 60.28 -131.91
CA LEU A 74 15.23 60.70 -131.62
C LEU A 74 16.30 59.75 -132.21
N GLY A 75 15.87 58.67 -132.86
CA GLY A 75 16.72 57.75 -133.61
C GLY A 75 17.15 56.50 -132.83
N GLU A 76 17.81 55.58 -133.54
CA GLU A 76 18.17 54.24 -133.02
C GLU A 76 19.12 54.28 -131.82
N ARG A 77 19.98 55.31 -131.74
CA ARG A 77 20.88 55.51 -130.59
C ARG A 77 20.12 55.78 -129.30
N ALA A 78 19.04 56.55 -129.34
CA ALA A 78 18.23 56.86 -128.16
C ALA A 78 17.46 55.62 -127.66
N ARG A 79 16.91 54.80 -128.57
CA ARG A 79 16.27 53.51 -128.23
C ARG A 79 17.25 52.53 -127.57
N ARG A 80 18.50 52.45 -128.06
CA ARG A 80 19.54 51.62 -127.43
C ARG A 80 19.90 52.08 -126.00
N ILE A 81 19.92 53.39 -125.76
CA ILE A 81 20.18 53.93 -124.42
C ILE A 81 19.03 53.59 -123.46
N LEU A 82 17.77 53.71 -123.91
CA LEU A 82 16.61 53.32 -123.10
C LEU A 82 16.66 51.83 -122.74
N ALA A 83 16.88 50.95 -123.73
CA ALA A 83 16.96 49.51 -123.48
C ALA A 83 18.06 49.15 -122.47
N LEU A 84 19.24 49.77 -122.60
CA LEU A 84 20.33 49.58 -121.64
C LEU A 84 19.93 50.06 -120.23
N ALA A 85 19.25 51.20 -120.13
CA ALA A 85 18.80 51.71 -118.83
C ALA A 85 17.75 50.79 -118.17
N GLU A 86 16.85 50.19 -118.95
CA GLU A 86 15.87 49.21 -118.46
C GLU A 86 16.53 47.90 -118.02
N GLU A 87 17.53 47.41 -118.76
CA GLU A 87 18.34 46.25 -118.37
C GLU A 87 19.09 46.50 -117.06
N GLU A 88 19.77 47.66 -116.93
CA GLU A 88 20.47 48.04 -115.71
C GLU A 88 19.50 48.22 -114.52
N ALA A 89 18.34 48.84 -114.73
CA ALA A 89 17.32 48.97 -113.68
C ALA A 89 16.80 47.59 -113.21
N GLY A 90 16.57 46.66 -114.15
CA GLY A 90 16.19 45.29 -113.85
C GLY A 90 17.26 44.53 -113.06
N ALA A 91 18.53 44.69 -113.45
CA ALA A 91 19.67 44.11 -112.75
C ALA A 91 19.81 44.66 -111.32
N LEU A 92 19.67 45.98 -111.14
CA LEU A 92 19.71 46.63 -109.83
C LEU A 92 18.57 46.17 -108.92
N LEU A 93 17.33 46.06 -109.44
CA LEU A 93 16.20 45.55 -108.68
C LEU A 93 16.36 44.07 -108.30
N GLY A 94 16.92 43.26 -109.21
CA GLY A 94 17.29 41.88 -108.93
C GLY A 94 18.29 41.77 -107.79
N ALA A 95 19.42 42.49 -107.90
CA ALA A 95 20.46 42.53 -106.88
C ALA A 95 19.93 43.01 -105.52
N ALA A 96 19.11 44.07 -105.49
CA ALA A 96 18.51 44.58 -104.26
C ALA A 96 17.57 43.56 -103.58
N ARG A 97 16.83 42.77 -104.36
CA ARG A 97 15.97 41.69 -103.82
C ARG A 97 16.78 40.54 -103.25
N GLU A 98 17.84 40.15 -103.93
CA GLU A 98 18.76 39.11 -103.45
C GLU A 98 19.46 39.55 -102.16
N GLU A 99 19.94 40.79 -102.09
CA GLU A 99 20.56 41.36 -100.88
C GLU A 99 19.56 41.45 -99.72
N ALA A 100 18.33 41.92 -99.98
CA ALA A 100 17.28 41.95 -98.96
C ALA A 100 16.90 40.56 -98.44
N GLN A 101 16.89 39.55 -99.32
CA GLN A 101 16.63 38.17 -98.93
C GLN A 101 17.80 37.61 -98.09
N ALA A 102 19.04 37.86 -98.49
CA ALA A 102 20.23 37.44 -97.74
C ALA A 102 20.25 38.04 -96.33
N LEU A 103 19.95 39.33 -96.19
CA LEU A 103 19.85 40.00 -94.88
C LEU A 103 18.76 39.40 -93.99
N ARG A 104 17.61 39.02 -94.56
CA ARG A 104 16.54 38.34 -93.81
C ARG A 104 16.98 36.97 -93.34
N ASP A 105 17.60 36.18 -94.22
CA ASP A 105 18.06 34.83 -93.88
C ASP A 105 19.18 34.84 -92.82
N GLU A 106 20.08 35.84 -92.88
CA GLU A 106 21.09 36.10 -91.85
C GLU A 106 20.44 36.46 -90.51
N ALA A 107 19.48 37.40 -90.49
CA ALA A 107 18.77 37.80 -89.29
C ALA A 107 17.99 36.64 -88.66
N ASP A 108 17.33 35.82 -89.48
CA ASP A 108 16.62 34.61 -89.06
C ASP A 108 17.54 33.59 -88.41
N THR A 109 18.72 33.38 -89.01
CA THR A 109 19.74 32.46 -88.51
C THR A 109 20.27 32.95 -87.15
N ALA A 110 20.62 34.24 -87.05
CA ALA A 110 21.06 34.85 -85.80
C ALA A 110 19.96 34.76 -84.71
N ALA A 111 18.70 35.01 -85.06
CA ALA A 111 17.59 34.94 -84.12
C ALA A 111 17.32 33.51 -83.62
N ARG A 112 17.54 32.48 -84.47
CA ARG A 112 17.43 31.06 -84.05
C ARG A 112 18.60 30.67 -83.15
N ALA A 113 19.82 31.09 -83.47
CA ALA A 113 21.01 30.84 -82.65
C ALA A 113 20.84 31.44 -81.25
N LEU A 114 20.49 32.73 -81.15
CA LEU A 114 20.28 33.40 -79.87
C LEU A 114 19.18 32.73 -79.02
N ARG A 115 18.07 32.30 -79.64
CA ARG A 115 17.01 31.56 -78.93
C ARG A 115 17.49 30.19 -78.46
N GLY A 116 18.32 29.51 -79.24
CA GLY A 116 18.93 28.23 -78.87
C GLY A 116 19.87 28.38 -77.68
N GLU A 117 20.75 29.37 -77.71
CA GLU A 117 21.68 29.70 -76.62
C GLU A 117 20.93 30.04 -75.34
N ALA A 118 19.97 30.99 -75.40
CA ALA A 118 19.17 31.37 -74.24
C ALA A 118 18.39 30.20 -73.63
N ARG A 119 17.91 29.26 -74.47
CA ARG A 119 17.26 28.04 -73.99
C ARG A 119 18.23 27.09 -73.30
N SER A 120 19.40 26.85 -73.90
CA SER A 120 20.45 26.02 -73.32
C SER A 120 20.91 26.55 -71.97
N ASP A 121 21.12 27.86 -71.87
CA ASP A 121 21.51 28.51 -70.62
C ASP A 121 20.42 28.37 -69.55
N ALA A 122 19.16 28.58 -69.91
CA ALA A 122 18.03 28.40 -69.00
C ALA A 122 17.90 26.94 -68.51
N GLU A 123 18.09 25.97 -69.39
CA GLU A 123 18.09 24.54 -69.06
C GLU A 123 19.26 24.18 -68.12
N ALA A 124 20.46 24.72 -68.39
CA ALA A 124 21.64 24.52 -67.55
C ALA A 124 21.47 25.12 -66.15
N VAL A 125 20.92 26.34 -66.05
CA VAL A 125 20.63 26.98 -64.75
C VAL A 125 19.59 26.18 -63.96
N ARG A 126 18.54 25.68 -64.62
CA ARG A 126 17.53 24.82 -63.98
C ARG A 126 18.13 23.52 -63.47
N ALA A 127 18.89 22.81 -64.31
CA ALA A 127 19.53 21.56 -63.92
C ALA A 127 20.50 21.74 -62.75
N ALA A 128 21.29 22.82 -62.75
CA ALA A 128 22.18 23.16 -61.64
C ALA A 128 21.39 23.44 -60.34
N ALA A 129 20.29 24.19 -60.44
CA ALA A 129 19.43 24.49 -59.28
C ALA A 129 18.75 23.22 -58.72
N GLU A 130 18.27 22.33 -59.59
CA GLU A 130 17.66 21.05 -59.21
C GLU A 130 18.69 20.12 -58.54
N SER A 131 19.92 20.04 -59.08
CA SER A 131 21.00 19.27 -58.46
C SER A 131 21.35 19.81 -57.07
N ALA A 132 21.54 21.13 -56.94
CA ALA A 132 21.85 21.76 -55.66
C ALA A 132 20.71 21.57 -54.64
N ALA A 133 19.45 21.65 -55.08
CA ALA A 133 18.29 21.38 -54.22
C ALA A 133 18.27 19.91 -53.77
N GLY A 134 18.54 18.97 -54.68
CA GLY A 134 18.64 17.54 -54.37
C GLY A 134 19.75 17.23 -53.36
N GLU A 135 20.93 17.83 -53.52
CA GLU A 135 22.04 17.72 -52.57
C GLU A 135 21.65 18.25 -51.18
N LEU A 136 21.02 19.43 -51.10
CA LEU A 136 20.57 20.02 -49.84
C LEU A 136 19.53 19.14 -49.14
N VAL A 137 18.57 18.58 -49.88
CA VAL A 137 17.58 17.65 -49.33
C VAL A 137 18.27 16.38 -48.84
N GLY A 138 19.18 15.81 -49.62
CA GLY A 138 19.93 14.62 -49.21
C GLY A 138 20.76 14.84 -47.93
N VAL A 139 21.42 15.99 -47.80
CA VAL A 139 22.14 16.38 -46.58
C VAL A 139 21.18 16.52 -45.39
N ALA A 140 20.01 17.13 -45.60
CA ALA A 140 19.02 17.30 -44.55
C ALA A 140 18.41 15.95 -44.10
N GLU A 141 18.11 15.05 -45.04
CA GLU A 141 17.62 13.70 -44.76
C GLU A 141 18.65 12.86 -44.03
N ALA A 142 19.92 12.91 -44.45
CA ALA A 142 21.02 12.22 -43.77
C ALA A 142 21.18 12.72 -42.32
N ALA A 143 21.23 14.04 -42.12
CA ALA A 143 21.33 14.63 -40.77
C ALA A 143 20.12 14.29 -39.89
N ALA A 144 18.91 14.26 -40.45
CA ALA A 144 17.71 13.83 -39.74
C ALA A 144 17.77 12.34 -39.37
N GLY A 145 18.26 11.48 -40.27
CA GLY A 145 18.47 10.06 -40.03
C GLY A 145 19.47 9.82 -38.90
N GLU A 146 20.62 10.48 -38.93
CA GLU A 146 21.64 10.42 -37.88
C GLU A 146 21.09 10.86 -36.51
N ALA A 147 20.33 11.96 -36.47
CA ALA A 147 19.71 12.43 -35.24
C ALA A 147 18.69 11.44 -34.66
N LEU A 148 17.91 10.78 -35.52
CA LEU A 148 16.95 9.74 -35.11
C LEU A 148 17.65 8.50 -34.56
N GLU A 149 18.71 8.02 -35.21
CA GLU A 149 19.46 6.85 -34.73
C GLU A 149 20.21 7.15 -33.41
N ALA A 150 20.77 8.35 -33.26
CA ALA A 150 21.35 8.79 -32.00
C ALA A 150 20.31 8.79 -30.87
N ALA A 151 19.13 9.40 -31.11
CA ALA A 151 18.04 9.43 -30.13
C ALA A 151 17.51 8.03 -29.77
N ARG A 152 17.44 7.11 -30.75
CA ARG A 152 17.05 5.70 -30.50
C ARG A 152 18.06 4.98 -29.63
N THR A 153 19.35 5.16 -29.92
CA THR A 153 20.44 4.54 -29.16
C THR A 153 20.46 5.05 -27.72
N GLU A 154 20.34 6.37 -27.52
CA GLU A 154 20.24 6.98 -26.19
C GLU A 154 19.01 6.46 -25.42
N ALA A 155 17.84 6.43 -26.06
CA ALA A 155 16.63 5.91 -25.45
C ALA A 155 16.72 4.42 -25.09
N ALA A 156 17.44 3.61 -25.89
CA ALA A 156 17.70 2.21 -25.58
C ALA A 156 18.62 2.07 -24.35
N GLY A 157 19.72 2.84 -24.31
CA GLY A 157 20.65 2.85 -23.18
C GLY A 157 19.96 3.25 -21.87
N LEU A 158 19.17 4.33 -21.88
CA LEU A 158 18.42 4.78 -20.70
C LEU A 158 17.40 3.73 -20.21
N ARG A 159 16.77 2.98 -21.13
CA ARG A 159 15.87 1.88 -20.75
C ARG A 159 16.63 0.74 -20.08
N GLU A 160 17.76 0.33 -20.64
CA GLU A 160 18.58 -0.74 -20.07
C GLU A 160 19.10 -0.35 -18.67
N GLU A 161 19.58 0.89 -18.50
CA GLU A 161 20.00 1.43 -17.20
C GLU A 161 18.84 1.40 -16.18
N ALA A 162 17.65 1.84 -16.58
CA ALA A 162 16.47 1.85 -15.72
C ALA A 162 16.03 0.42 -15.33
N GLU A 163 16.07 -0.52 -16.27
CA GLU A 163 15.74 -1.92 -16.03
C GLU A 163 16.75 -2.58 -15.08
N SER A 164 18.04 -2.33 -15.28
CA SER A 164 19.12 -2.79 -14.40
C SER A 164 18.97 -2.23 -12.98
N ALA A 165 18.71 -0.91 -12.85
CA ALA A 165 18.47 -0.27 -11.56
C ALA A 165 17.23 -0.84 -10.84
N ARG A 166 16.16 -1.14 -11.59
CA ARG A 166 14.96 -1.80 -11.06
C ARG A 166 15.26 -3.22 -10.60
N ALA A 167 15.99 -4.01 -11.38
CA ALA A 167 16.37 -5.37 -11.03
C ALA A 167 17.25 -5.40 -9.77
N ALA A 168 18.24 -4.51 -9.68
CA ALA A 168 19.10 -4.36 -8.52
C ALA A 168 18.30 -3.98 -7.27
N THR A 169 17.37 -3.02 -7.39
CA THR A 169 16.47 -2.64 -6.28
C THR A 169 15.62 -3.82 -5.83
N ARG A 170 15.03 -4.58 -6.77
CA ARG A 170 14.23 -5.78 -6.44
C ARG A 170 15.06 -6.86 -5.74
N SER A 171 16.29 -7.09 -6.17
CA SER A 171 17.18 -8.05 -5.51
C SER A 171 17.52 -7.62 -4.09
N ARG A 172 17.79 -6.33 -3.87
CA ARG A 172 18.05 -5.78 -2.54
C ARG A 172 16.83 -5.89 -1.63
N THR A 173 15.63 -5.56 -2.13
CA THR A 173 14.41 -5.65 -1.32
C THR A 173 14.10 -7.10 -0.93
N VAL A 174 14.27 -8.07 -1.85
CA VAL A 174 14.12 -9.49 -1.53
C VAL A 174 15.11 -9.92 -0.43
N SER A 175 16.37 -9.50 -0.53
CA SER A 175 17.38 -9.80 0.50
C SER A 175 17.03 -9.20 1.87
N VAL A 176 16.61 -7.93 1.90
CA VAL A 176 16.20 -7.26 3.14
C VAL A 176 14.98 -7.95 3.77
N LEU A 177 13.98 -8.33 2.96
CA LEU A 177 12.81 -9.05 3.46
C LEU A 177 13.17 -10.43 4.02
N ALA A 178 14.01 -11.20 3.33
CA ALA A 178 14.48 -12.50 3.82
C ALA A 178 15.24 -12.38 5.14
N HIS A 179 16.11 -11.36 5.27
CA HIS A 179 16.81 -11.09 6.53
C HIS A 179 15.83 -10.72 7.66
N GLN A 180 14.83 -9.86 7.38
CA GLN A 180 13.79 -9.52 8.36
C GLN A 180 12.99 -10.75 8.80
N GLU A 181 12.58 -11.61 7.87
CA GLU A 181 11.87 -12.86 8.16
C GLU A 181 12.71 -13.78 9.07
N GLN A 182 14.01 -13.88 8.82
CA GLN A 182 14.94 -14.63 9.67
C GLN A 182 15.00 -14.04 11.09
N GLU A 183 15.25 -12.73 11.22
CA GLU A 183 15.29 -12.04 12.52
C GLU A 183 13.98 -12.20 13.31
N HIS A 184 12.83 -12.15 12.62
CA HIS A 184 11.53 -12.41 13.23
C HIS A 184 11.34 -13.88 13.64
N ALA A 185 11.83 -14.83 12.85
CA ALA A 185 11.79 -16.24 13.19
C ALA A 185 12.68 -16.56 14.39
N GLU A 186 13.88 -15.97 14.46
CA GLU A 186 14.80 -16.13 15.58
C GLU A 186 14.24 -15.54 16.87
N ARG A 187 13.67 -14.32 16.83
CA ARG A 187 12.98 -13.72 17.97
C ARG A 187 11.78 -14.53 18.45
N ARG A 188 10.97 -15.09 17.53
CA ARG A 188 9.86 -15.99 17.89
C ARG A 188 10.36 -17.25 18.59
N LYS A 189 11.38 -17.91 18.04
CA LYS A 189 11.99 -19.10 18.67
C LYS A 189 12.55 -18.80 20.06
N ALA A 190 13.17 -17.63 20.26
CA ALA A 190 13.65 -17.21 21.57
C ALA A 190 12.49 -17.01 22.56
N ALA A 191 11.45 -16.27 22.17
CA ALA A 191 10.27 -16.05 23.01
C ALA A 191 9.52 -17.35 23.34
N GLU A 192 9.40 -18.28 22.38
CA GLU A 192 8.81 -19.60 22.60
C GLU A 192 9.61 -20.43 23.60
N ARG A 193 10.94 -20.36 23.57
CA ARG A 193 11.80 -21.04 24.56
C ARG A 193 11.65 -20.43 25.95
N GLU A 194 11.69 -19.10 26.06
CA GLU A 194 11.49 -18.39 27.32
C GLU A 194 10.13 -18.73 27.95
N LEU A 195 9.07 -18.78 27.12
CA LEU A 195 7.73 -19.18 27.57
C LEU A 195 7.72 -20.64 28.05
N ALA A 196 8.30 -21.57 27.28
CA ALA A 196 8.35 -22.98 27.66
C ALA A 196 9.17 -23.21 28.95
N GLU A 197 10.26 -22.48 29.14
CA GLU A 197 11.07 -22.51 30.36
C GLU A 197 10.27 -21.96 31.57
N ALA A 198 9.55 -20.85 31.39
CA ALA A 198 8.68 -20.28 32.42
C ALA A 198 7.51 -21.21 32.79
N GLU A 199 6.86 -21.81 31.79
CA GLU A 199 5.79 -22.81 31.99
C GLU A 199 6.31 -24.05 32.72
N ALA A 200 7.50 -24.55 32.37
CA ALA A 200 8.13 -25.67 33.06
C ALA A 200 8.51 -25.34 34.51
N ALA A 201 9.05 -24.14 34.75
CA ALA A 201 9.36 -23.67 36.10
C ALA A 201 8.10 -23.52 36.95
N GLN A 202 7.04 -22.93 36.40
CA GLN A 202 5.74 -22.81 37.05
C GLN A 202 5.14 -24.20 37.35
N ALA A 203 5.17 -25.13 36.39
CA ALA A 203 4.68 -26.49 36.60
C ALA A 203 5.45 -27.22 37.72
N ALA A 204 6.78 -27.03 37.78
CA ALA A 204 7.61 -27.60 38.84
C ALA A 204 7.29 -26.99 40.23
N GLU A 205 7.07 -25.67 40.31
CA GLU A 205 6.65 -25.01 41.54
C GLU A 205 5.28 -25.53 42.02
N HIS A 206 4.29 -25.60 41.11
CA HIS A 206 2.96 -26.13 41.42
C HIS A 206 3.01 -27.59 41.86
N ALA A 207 3.81 -28.43 41.20
CA ALA A 207 4.02 -29.82 41.60
C ALA A 207 4.62 -29.90 43.01
N GLY A 208 5.65 -29.09 43.32
CA GLY A 208 6.28 -29.06 44.64
C GLY A 208 5.38 -28.48 45.75
N LEU A 209 4.48 -27.53 45.43
CA LEU A 209 3.45 -27.06 46.36
C LEU A 209 2.39 -28.14 46.61
N THR A 210 1.98 -28.84 45.57
CA THR A 210 0.98 -29.93 45.66
C THR A 210 1.53 -31.09 46.49
N GLU A 211 2.77 -31.53 46.24
CA GLU A 211 3.41 -32.58 47.02
C GLU A 211 3.52 -32.21 48.51
N ARG A 212 3.89 -30.96 48.82
CA ARG A 212 3.92 -30.47 50.20
C ARG A 212 2.53 -30.46 50.84
N ALA A 213 1.52 -29.95 50.13
CA ALA A 213 0.14 -29.93 50.63
C ALA A 213 -0.40 -31.34 50.87
N GLU A 214 -0.11 -32.29 49.97
CA GLU A 214 -0.47 -33.70 50.13
C GLU A 214 0.24 -34.34 51.32
N ALA A 215 1.52 -34.06 51.52
CA ALA A 215 2.30 -34.54 52.65
C ALA A 215 1.78 -33.99 54.00
N GLU A 216 1.47 -32.69 54.06
CA GLU A 216 0.85 -32.03 55.22
C GLU A 216 -0.54 -32.60 55.51
N LEU A 217 -1.37 -32.77 54.48
CA LEU A 217 -2.68 -33.40 54.61
C LEU A 217 -2.59 -34.85 55.11
N ALA A 218 -1.62 -35.63 54.61
CA ALA A 218 -1.37 -36.98 55.07
C ALA A 218 -0.89 -37.00 56.53
N ALA A 219 -0.03 -36.06 56.94
CA ALA A 219 0.40 -35.90 58.33
C ALA A 219 -0.77 -35.51 59.25
N ALA A 220 -1.59 -34.54 58.85
CA ALA A 220 -2.78 -34.13 59.60
C ALA A 220 -3.79 -35.28 59.74
N ARG A 221 -4.00 -36.09 58.69
CA ARG A 221 -4.84 -37.30 58.75
C ARG A 221 -4.30 -38.33 59.75
N ARG A 222 -2.98 -38.56 59.78
CA ARG A 222 -2.35 -39.46 60.76
C ARG A 222 -2.51 -38.93 62.19
N ALA A 223 -2.18 -37.67 62.42
CA ALA A 223 -2.33 -37.03 63.73
C ALA A 223 -3.79 -37.05 64.22
N ARG A 224 -4.75 -36.84 63.31
CA ARG A 224 -6.18 -36.99 63.61
C ARG A 224 -6.52 -38.43 64.00
N ALA A 225 -6.07 -39.43 63.24
CA ALA A 225 -6.32 -40.83 63.56
C ALA A 225 -5.72 -41.22 64.94
N GLU A 226 -4.48 -40.81 65.22
CA GLU A 226 -3.83 -41.01 66.52
C GLU A 226 -4.61 -40.32 67.66
N ALA A 227 -5.10 -39.10 67.45
CA ALA A 227 -5.92 -38.39 68.44
C ALA A 227 -7.30 -39.05 68.65
N GLU A 228 -7.94 -39.54 67.58
CA GLU A 228 -9.20 -40.31 67.67
C GLU A 228 -9.00 -41.63 68.41
N GLU A 229 -7.90 -42.35 68.15
CA GLU A 229 -7.53 -43.57 68.88
C GLU A 229 -7.23 -43.29 70.36
N ALA A 230 -6.44 -42.25 70.66
CA ALA A 230 -6.17 -41.84 72.03
C ALA A 230 -7.43 -41.39 72.78
N ALA A 231 -8.35 -40.68 72.11
CA ALA A 231 -9.64 -40.30 72.68
C ALA A 231 -10.52 -41.53 72.96
N ARG A 232 -10.55 -42.53 72.05
CA ARG A 232 -11.24 -43.81 72.28
C ARG A 232 -10.66 -44.54 73.47
N HIS A 233 -9.34 -44.72 73.53
CA HIS A 233 -8.69 -45.37 74.67
C HIS A 233 -8.88 -44.61 75.97
N GLY A 234 -8.80 -43.28 75.95
CA GLY A 234 -9.09 -42.45 77.13
C GLY A 234 -10.54 -42.59 77.60
N GLN A 235 -11.49 -42.68 76.68
CA GLN A 235 -12.90 -42.96 76.98
C GLN A 235 -13.08 -44.37 77.56
N GLU A 236 -12.50 -45.40 76.94
CA GLU A 236 -12.51 -46.78 77.43
C GLU A 236 -11.90 -46.88 78.84
N ASP A 237 -10.76 -46.21 79.09
CA ASP A 237 -10.09 -46.15 80.40
C ASP A 237 -10.96 -45.41 81.43
N ALA A 238 -11.61 -44.31 81.05
CA ALA A 238 -12.51 -43.58 81.92
C ALA A 238 -13.75 -44.41 82.28
N GLU A 239 -14.34 -45.12 81.31
CA GLU A 239 -15.44 -46.06 81.52
C GLU A 239 -15.03 -47.24 82.42
N ALA A 240 -13.84 -47.80 82.21
CA ALA A 240 -13.28 -48.86 83.05
C ALA A 240 -13.05 -48.37 84.50
N ARG A 241 -12.48 -47.18 84.69
CA ARG A 241 -12.29 -46.57 86.02
C ARG A 241 -13.63 -46.23 86.68
N ALA A 242 -14.60 -45.72 85.94
CA ALA A 242 -15.95 -45.47 86.45
C ALA A 242 -16.61 -46.78 86.91
N ALA A 243 -16.52 -47.85 86.10
CA ALA A 243 -17.00 -49.17 86.47
C ALA A 243 -16.30 -49.72 87.72
N GLU A 244 -14.98 -49.56 87.83
CA GLU A 244 -14.22 -49.95 89.02
C GLU A 244 -14.64 -49.16 90.26
N LEU A 245 -14.78 -47.84 90.16
CA LEU A 245 -15.24 -46.98 91.26
C LEU A 245 -16.66 -47.36 91.71
N ILE A 246 -17.57 -47.61 90.77
CA ILE A 246 -18.92 -48.10 91.08
C ILE A 246 -18.86 -49.46 91.78
N ALA A 247 -18.01 -50.38 91.32
CA ALA A 247 -17.82 -51.68 91.97
C ALA A 247 -17.27 -51.54 93.40
N ARG A 248 -16.25 -50.70 93.61
CA ARG A 248 -15.71 -50.40 94.95
C ARG A 248 -16.75 -49.73 95.85
N ALA A 249 -17.56 -48.81 95.31
CA ALA A 249 -18.66 -48.17 96.02
C ALA A 249 -19.70 -49.20 96.45
N ARG A 250 -20.08 -50.15 95.58
CA ARG A 250 -20.98 -51.27 95.92
C ARG A 250 -20.39 -52.18 97.01
N VAL A 251 -19.11 -52.53 96.93
CA VAL A 251 -18.45 -53.33 98.00
C VAL A 251 -18.46 -52.58 99.33
N ARG A 252 -18.24 -51.25 99.30
CA ARG A 252 -18.30 -50.42 100.51
C ARG A 252 -19.73 -50.29 101.04
N GLU A 253 -20.71 -50.11 100.16
CA GLU A 253 -22.13 -50.15 100.48
C GLU A 253 -22.51 -51.47 101.14
N GLU A 254 -22.19 -52.61 100.52
CA GLU A 254 -22.42 -53.94 101.09
C GLU A 254 -21.74 -54.12 102.46
N ARG A 255 -20.52 -53.60 102.62
CA ARG A 255 -19.82 -53.64 103.91
C ARG A 255 -20.54 -52.80 104.96
N VAL A 256 -20.97 -51.59 104.61
CA VAL A 256 -21.76 -50.73 105.50
C VAL A 256 -23.07 -51.40 105.86
N VAL A 257 -23.77 -52.03 104.90
CA VAL A 257 -25.00 -52.80 105.15
C VAL A 257 -24.74 -53.98 106.10
N ARG A 258 -23.67 -54.75 105.90
CA ARG A 258 -23.31 -55.85 106.81
C ARG A 258 -22.89 -55.36 108.20
N GLU A 259 -22.23 -54.20 108.27
CA GLU A 259 -21.80 -53.58 109.53
C GLU A 259 -23.00 -52.98 110.29
N THR A 260 -23.95 -52.35 109.59
CA THR A 260 -25.22 -51.91 110.19
C THR A 260 -26.07 -53.09 110.61
N GLU A 261 -26.16 -54.17 109.82
CA GLU A 261 -26.81 -55.42 110.24
C GLU A 261 -26.14 -56.03 111.48
N ARG A 262 -24.81 -55.98 111.59
CA ARG A 262 -24.09 -56.49 112.76
C ARG A 262 -24.37 -55.64 114.01
N VAL A 263 -24.34 -54.33 113.88
CA VAL A 263 -24.68 -53.40 114.96
C VAL A 263 -26.14 -53.58 115.39
N LEU A 264 -27.05 -53.80 114.44
CA LEU A 264 -28.45 -54.12 114.76
C LEU A 264 -28.56 -55.44 115.53
N ARG A 265 -27.83 -56.50 115.13
CA ARG A 265 -27.78 -57.78 115.89
C ARG A 265 -27.17 -57.62 117.28
N GLU A 266 -26.06 -56.90 117.43
CA GLU A 266 -25.44 -56.63 118.74
C GLU A 266 -26.38 -55.85 119.68
N HIS A 267 -27.18 -54.92 119.15
CA HIS A 267 -28.23 -54.22 119.91
C HIS A 267 -29.43 -55.11 120.26
N GLU A 268 -29.76 -56.08 119.41
CA GLU A 268 -30.82 -57.07 119.65
C GLU A 268 -30.39 -58.07 120.74
N GLU A 269 -29.15 -58.57 120.67
CA GLU A 269 -28.52 -59.44 121.67
C GLU A 269 -28.39 -58.73 123.04
N GLY A 270 -28.04 -57.43 123.06
CA GLY A 270 -28.04 -56.63 124.28
C GLY A 270 -29.43 -56.43 124.89
N ARG A 271 -30.49 -56.39 124.08
CA ARG A 271 -31.89 -56.37 124.57
C ARG A 271 -32.31 -57.74 125.13
N GLU A 272 -31.87 -58.82 124.49
CA GLU A 272 -32.18 -60.19 124.92
C GLU A 272 -31.46 -60.57 126.22
N GLU A 273 -30.20 -60.17 126.42
CA GLU A 273 -29.48 -60.41 127.69
C GLU A 273 -30.11 -59.66 128.87
N VAL A 274 -30.55 -58.41 128.67
CA VAL A 274 -31.26 -57.65 129.71
C VAL A 274 -32.63 -58.27 130.02
N GLN A 275 -33.35 -58.79 129.02
CA GLN A 275 -34.59 -59.55 129.23
C GLN A 275 -34.33 -60.89 129.94
N ALA A 276 -33.25 -61.60 129.62
CA ALA A 276 -32.88 -62.86 130.23
C ALA A 276 -32.48 -62.69 131.71
N HIS A 277 -31.76 -61.62 132.06
CA HIS A 277 -31.42 -61.29 133.45
C HIS A 277 -32.68 -60.93 134.27
N MET A 278 -33.63 -60.21 133.67
CA MET A 278 -34.92 -59.90 134.29
C MET A 278 -35.86 -61.11 134.38
N ALA A 279 -35.74 -62.10 133.48
CA ALA A 279 -36.47 -63.36 133.52
C ALA A 279 -35.91 -64.33 134.57
N HIS A 280 -34.59 -64.35 134.79
CA HIS A 280 -33.93 -65.17 135.80
C HIS A 280 -34.20 -64.69 137.23
N VAL A 281 -34.24 -63.37 137.45
CA VAL A 281 -34.67 -62.76 138.72
C VAL A 281 -36.16 -63.02 138.98
N ARG A 282 -37.02 -62.94 137.94
CA ARG A 282 -38.45 -63.30 138.03
C ARG A 282 -38.68 -64.80 138.29
N SER A 283 -37.87 -65.68 137.69
CA SER A 283 -37.97 -67.15 137.87
C SER A 283 -37.50 -67.60 139.26
N SER A 284 -36.47 -66.95 139.82
CA SER A 284 -35.91 -67.30 141.13
C SER A 284 -36.74 -66.78 142.31
N LEU A 285 -37.46 -65.65 142.13
CA LEU A 285 -38.47 -65.19 143.09
C LEU A 285 -39.81 -65.95 142.99
N ALA A 286 -40.12 -66.56 141.84
CA ALA A 286 -41.32 -67.37 141.65
C ALA A 286 -41.24 -68.79 142.28
N ALA A 287 -40.04 -69.28 142.59
CA ALA A 287 -39.85 -70.58 143.24
C ALA A 287 -40.09 -70.57 144.77
N LEU A 288 -40.29 -69.40 145.40
CA LEU A 288 -40.60 -69.30 146.83
C LEU A 288 -42.00 -68.74 147.17
N THR A 289 -42.78 -68.23 146.22
CA THR A 289 -44.15 -67.76 146.49
C THR A 289 -45.04 -67.84 145.24
N GLY A 290 -45.98 -68.80 145.22
CA GLY A 290 -46.88 -68.99 144.09
C GLY A 290 -47.88 -67.84 143.87
N ARG A 291 -47.93 -67.30 142.64
CA ARG A 291 -49.13 -66.78 141.91
C ARG A 291 -48.77 -66.05 140.58
N VAL A 292 -49.56 -66.36 139.52
CA VAL A 292 -50.15 -65.52 138.43
C VAL A 292 -49.25 -64.69 137.46
N SER A 293 -49.33 -65.01 136.14
CA SER A 293 -49.76 -64.21 134.93
C SER A 293 -49.59 -62.65 134.84
N PRO A 294 -49.81 -61.94 133.70
CA PRO A 294 -49.44 -62.03 132.25
C PRO A 294 -49.03 -60.63 131.61
N ALA A 295 -49.04 -60.51 130.25
CA ALA A 295 -49.27 -59.28 129.42
C ALA A 295 -48.12 -58.25 129.27
N ALA A 296 -47.97 -57.37 128.25
CA ALA A 296 -48.61 -57.04 126.97
C ALA A 296 -47.73 -55.98 126.22
N GLU A 297 -47.95 -55.83 124.90
CA GLU A 297 -47.97 -54.60 124.04
C GLU A 297 -46.88 -53.49 124.12
N SER A 298 -46.41 -53.00 122.95
CA SER A 298 -46.84 -51.72 122.33
C SER A 298 -45.79 -51.09 121.37
N ALA A 299 -46.24 -50.57 120.22
CA ALA A 299 -45.61 -49.53 119.36
C ALA A 299 -45.46 -48.17 120.13
N PRO A 300 -44.97 -46.99 119.63
CA PRO A 300 -45.08 -46.34 118.29
C PRO A 300 -43.83 -45.50 117.84
N GLU A 301 -43.63 -45.02 116.59
CA GLU A 301 -44.04 -43.78 115.84
C GLU A 301 -43.43 -42.40 116.25
N SER A 302 -43.09 -41.58 115.22
CA SER A 302 -43.04 -40.08 115.15
C SER A 302 -41.70 -39.37 115.51
N ALA A 303 -41.20 -38.24 114.93
CA ALA A 303 -41.43 -37.40 113.73
C ALA A 303 -40.39 -36.24 113.69
N ALA A 304 -40.39 -35.47 112.56
CA ALA A 304 -40.15 -34.02 112.40
C ALA A 304 -38.73 -33.44 112.06
N GLU A 305 -38.68 -32.80 110.86
CA GLU A 305 -38.05 -31.52 110.35
C GLU A 305 -37.16 -30.61 111.23
N PRO A 306 -36.46 -29.54 110.72
CA PRO A 306 -36.54 -28.81 109.42
C PRO A 306 -35.18 -28.35 108.75
N ALA A 307 -35.29 -27.56 107.65
CA ALA A 307 -34.28 -26.90 106.79
C ALA A 307 -33.43 -25.76 107.47
N PRO A 308 -32.43 -25.05 106.83
CA PRO A 308 -32.59 -24.21 105.62
C PRO A 308 -31.40 -24.07 104.60
N GLU A 309 -31.75 -23.48 103.44
CA GLU A 309 -31.10 -22.86 102.23
C GLU A 309 -29.99 -21.77 102.44
N PRO A 310 -29.44 -21.00 101.43
CA PRO A 310 -29.35 -21.13 99.93
C PRO A 310 -28.06 -20.53 99.22
N ALA A 311 -28.07 -20.58 97.86
CA ALA A 311 -27.50 -19.64 96.83
C ALA A 311 -25.96 -19.67 96.54
N VAL A 312 -25.44 -19.58 95.29
CA VAL A 312 -25.67 -18.58 94.22
C VAL A 312 -25.25 -19.15 92.83
N GLU A 313 -26.11 -18.95 91.83
CA GLU A 313 -25.82 -18.75 90.38
C GLU A 313 -26.13 -17.26 90.06
N PRO A 314 -25.72 -16.59 88.93
CA PRO A 314 -25.82 -17.14 87.57
C PRO A 314 -24.86 -16.63 86.45
N ALA A 315 -24.95 -17.37 85.33
CA ALA A 315 -24.86 -17.06 83.90
C ALA A 315 -24.49 -15.65 83.37
N VAL A 316 -23.74 -15.60 82.25
CA VAL A 316 -24.07 -14.85 81.02
C VAL A 316 -23.37 -15.51 79.80
N GLU A 317 -24.17 -16.08 78.90
CA GLU A 317 -23.88 -16.19 77.45
C GLU A 317 -24.35 -14.86 76.80
N PRO A 318 -23.80 -14.39 75.67
CA PRO A 318 -24.41 -14.83 74.41
C PRO A 318 -23.46 -14.89 73.19
N ALA A 319 -23.85 -15.70 72.20
CA ALA A 319 -23.46 -15.58 70.80
C ALA A 319 -23.91 -14.21 70.20
N PRO A 320 -23.48 -13.82 68.99
CA PRO A 320 -24.23 -14.30 67.82
C PRO A 320 -23.44 -14.51 66.51
N GLU A 321 -24.14 -15.20 65.63
CA GLU A 321 -23.90 -15.44 64.20
C GLU A 321 -23.78 -14.17 63.34
N SER A 322 -23.04 -14.27 62.23
CA SER A 322 -23.41 -13.77 60.89
C SER A 322 -22.47 -14.44 59.87
N SER A 323 -22.92 -15.34 58.99
CA SER A 323 -23.77 -15.16 57.79
C SER A 323 -23.11 -14.37 56.65
N GLN A 324 -23.25 -14.91 55.42
CA GLN A 324 -22.99 -14.37 54.07
C GLN A 324 -21.59 -14.71 53.53
N GLU A 325 -21.39 -15.57 52.51
CA GLU A 325 -22.14 -15.80 51.26
C GLU A 325 -22.57 -14.49 50.59
N ASP A 326 -21.71 -13.93 49.74
CA ASP A 326 -22.18 -13.48 48.42
C ASP A 326 -21.05 -13.40 47.38
N ALA A 327 -21.42 -13.78 46.17
CA ALA A 327 -20.63 -13.75 44.96
C ALA A 327 -20.40 -12.31 44.45
N ARG A 328 -19.35 -12.09 43.63
CA ARG A 328 -19.39 -11.33 42.35
C ARG A 328 -17.99 -11.08 41.76
N VAL A 329 -17.73 -11.73 40.64
CA VAL A 329 -17.10 -11.18 39.42
C VAL A 329 -18.22 -10.37 38.70
N PRO A 330 -18.03 -9.21 38.04
CA PRO A 330 -17.21 -9.10 36.81
C PRO A 330 -16.61 -7.73 36.40
N ALA A 331 -15.95 -7.77 35.22
CA ALA A 331 -15.74 -6.71 34.21
C ALA A 331 -14.61 -5.69 34.49
N GLN A 332 -13.51 -5.69 33.72
CA GLN A 332 -13.30 -5.17 32.34
C GLN A 332 -13.06 -3.65 32.25
N GLU A 333 -12.24 -3.29 31.25
CA GLU A 333 -11.91 -1.94 30.70
C GLU A 333 -10.83 -1.13 31.46
N HIS A 334 -9.84 -0.45 30.84
CA HIS A 334 -9.63 -0.06 29.45
C HIS A 334 -8.16 0.36 29.21
N ALA A 335 -7.74 0.14 27.96
CA ALA A 335 -6.83 0.94 27.12
C ALA A 335 -5.72 1.82 27.74
N ARG A 336 -4.49 1.60 27.25
CA ARG A 336 -3.75 2.66 26.55
C ARG A 336 -3.06 2.08 25.31
N GLY A 337 -3.48 2.56 24.15
CA GLY A 337 -2.61 2.68 22.98
C GLY A 337 -1.73 3.92 23.09
#